data_AF-A0A8T7BRJ4-F1
#
_entry.id   AF-A0A8T7BRJ4-F1
#
_cell.length_a   1.000
_cell.length_b   1.000
_cell.length_c   1.000
_cell.angle_alpha   90.00
_cell.angle_beta   90.00
_cell.angle_gamma   90.00
#
_symmetry.space_group_name_H-M   'P 1'
#
loop_
_entity.id
_entity.type
_entity.pdbx_description
1 polymer ?
#
loop_
_entity_poly.entity_id
_entity_poly.type
_entity_poly.pdbx_seq_one_letter_code
_entity_poly.pdbx_strand_id
1 'polypeptide(L)' 'MIHNTAIVHPNAEIDNDVEIGAYSVIGDDVRIGKGTRVASHVVIKGPTVIG' A
#
# COMPACT_ATOMS: atom_id res chain seq x y z
N MET A 1 6.44 6.93 -2.12
CA MET A 1 7.09 6.28 -3.30
C MET A 1 6.52 4.88 -3.48
N ILE A 2 5.97 4.55 -4.66
CA ILE A 2 5.44 3.21 -4.95
C ILE A 2 6.34 2.56 -6.00
N HIS A 3 6.89 1.38 -5.71
CA HIS A 3 7.70 0.64 -6.67
C HIS A 3 6.85 0.27 -7.90
N ASN A 4 7.43 0.32 -9.10
CA ASN A 4 6.71 0.11 -10.36
C ASN A 4 6.07 -1.29 -10.52
N THR A 5 6.58 -2.29 -9.81
CA THR A 5 6.02 -3.65 -9.77
C THR A 5 4.98 -3.88 -8.67
N ALA A 6 4.75 -2.90 -7.80
CA ALA A 6 3.68 -3.00 -6.81
C ALA A 6 2.32 -2.90 -7.50
N ILE A 7 1.37 -3.71 -7.07
CA ILE A 7 0.00 -3.68 -7.56
C ILE A 7 -0.85 -3.01 -6.48
N VAL A 8 -1.40 -1.85 -6.81
CA VAL A 8 -2.25 -1.08 -5.90
C VAL A 8 -3.62 -0.94 -6.52
N HIS A 9 -4.66 -1.38 -5.82
CA HIS A 9 -6.03 -1.20 -6.26
C HIS A 9 -6.34 0.31 -6.39
N PRO A 10 -7.03 0.76 -7.46
CA PRO A 10 -7.25 2.20 -7.70
C PRO A 10 -8.06 2.90 -6.60
N ASN A 11 -8.81 2.17 -5.79
CA ASN A 11 -9.57 2.72 -4.67
C ASN A 11 -8.78 2.72 -3.34
N ALA A 12 -7.57 2.19 -3.31
CA ALA A 12 -6.76 2.23 -2.09
C ALA A 12 -6.36 3.69 -1.78
N GLU A 13 -6.55 4.11 -0.54
CA GLU A 13 -6.21 5.46 -0.10
C GLU A 13 -4.81 5.43 0.53
N ILE A 14 -3.83 6.05 -0.14
CA ILE A 14 -2.42 6.00 0.28
C ILE A 14 -1.89 7.42 0.41
N ASP A 15 -1.38 7.75 1.59
CA ASP A 15 -0.74 9.04 1.83
C ASP A 15 0.55 9.20 0.99
N ASN A 16 0.88 10.43 0.59
CA ASN A 16 2.03 10.73 -0.27
C ASN A 16 3.38 10.31 0.33
N ASP A 17 3.48 10.27 1.66
CA ASP A 17 4.71 9.92 2.40
C ASP A 17 4.86 8.40 2.65
N VAL A 18 3.99 7.57 2.06
CA VAL A 18 4.07 6.11 2.16
C VAL A 18 5.07 5.54 1.15
N GLU A 19 5.87 4.59 1.59
CA GLU A 19 6.75 3.79 0.73
C GLU A 19 6.19 2.37 0.53
N ILE A 20 6.10 1.90 -0.72
CA ILE A 20 5.62 0.56 -1.06
C ILE A 20 6.67 -0.17 -1.89
N GLY A 21 7.17 -1.27 -1.33
CA GLY A 21 8.19 -2.12 -1.93
C GLY A 21 7.70 -2.94 -3.12
N ALA A 22 8.66 -3.50 -3.85
CA ALA A 22 8.43 -4.32 -5.02
C ALA A 22 7.52 -5.52 -4.76
N TYR A 23 6.67 -5.86 -5.73
CA TYR A 23 5.80 -7.04 -5.72
C TYR A 23 4.78 -7.10 -4.58
N SER A 24 4.57 -5.99 -3.87
CA SER A 24 3.52 -5.89 -2.87
C SER A 24 2.16 -5.67 -3.53
N VAL A 25 1.10 -6.18 -2.89
CA VAL A 25 -0.28 -6.12 -3.37
C VAL A 25 -1.15 -5.41 -2.35
N ILE A 26 -1.72 -4.28 -2.73
CA ILE A 26 -2.65 -3.50 -1.91
C ILE A 26 -4.05 -3.64 -2.51
N GLY A 27 -4.96 -4.26 -1.76
CA GLY A 27 -6.32 -4.55 -2.19
C GLY A 27 -7.26 -3.34 -2.13
N ASP A 28 -8.50 -3.56 -2.58
CA ASP A 28 -9.61 -2.61 -2.42
C ASP A 28 -9.88 -2.35 -0.93
N ASP A 29 -10.46 -1.19 -0.58
CA ASP A 29 -10.80 -0.77 0.78
C ASP A 29 -9.61 -0.84 1.79
N VAL A 30 -8.43 -0.43 1.33
CA VAL A 30 -7.23 -0.28 2.16
C VAL A 30 -6.89 1.19 2.31
N ARG A 31 -6.60 1.63 3.55
CA ARG A 31 -6.09 2.96 3.87
C ARG A 31 -4.72 2.88 4.54
N ILE A 32 -3.73 3.60 4.02
CA ILE A 32 -2.37 3.65 4.56
C ILE A 32 -1.96 5.09 4.84
N GLY A 33 -1.74 5.39 6.12
CA GLY A 33 -1.37 6.70 6.63
C GLY A 33 0.12 7.03 6.51
N LYS A 34 0.42 8.32 6.70
CA LYS A 34 1.73 8.95 6.59
C LYS A 34 2.83 8.22 7.36
N GLY A 35 4.02 8.11 6.75
CA GLY A 35 5.22 7.56 7.40
C GLY A 35 5.27 6.03 7.43
N THR A 36 4.29 5.35 6.85
CA THR A 36 4.27 3.90 6.73
C THR A 36 5.24 3.42 5.64
N ARG A 37 5.96 2.34 5.93
CA ARG A 37 6.82 1.64 4.97
C ARG A 37 6.36 0.20 4.81
N VAL A 38 5.84 -0.11 3.63
CA VAL A 38 5.47 -1.48 3.22
C VAL A 38 6.67 -2.09 2.50
N ALA A 39 7.25 -3.14 3.09
CA ALA A 39 8.37 -3.87 2.47
C ALA A 39 7.93 -4.64 1.20
N SER A 40 8.87 -5.29 0.52
CA SER A 40 8.56 -6.10 -0.66
C SER A 40 7.77 -7.36 -0.32
N HIS A 41 6.97 -7.86 -1.26
CA HIS A 41 6.14 -9.07 -1.14
C HIS A 41 5.08 -9.05 -0.02
N VAL A 42 4.63 -7.86 0.39
CA VAL A 42 3.55 -7.72 1.37
C VAL A 42 2.20 -7.78 0.67
N VAL A 43 1.22 -8.45 1.28
CA VAL A 43 -0.17 -8.46 0.82
C VAL A 43 -1.07 -7.83 1.88
N ILE A 44 -1.78 -6.78 1.52
CA ILE A 44 -2.75 -6.10 2.38
C ILE A 44 -4.12 -6.18 1.72
N LYS A 45 -5.08 -6.83 2.37
CA LYS A 45 -6.45 -6.97 1.88
C LYS A 45 -7.38 -6.05 2.66
N GLY A 46 -8.33 -5.43 1.98
CA GLY A 46 -9.40 -4.70 2.66
C GLY A 46 -10.41 -5.61 3.35
N PRO A 47 -11.19 -5.07 4.30
CA PRO A 47 -11.03 -3.74 4.88
C PRO A 47 -9.83 -3.68 5.83
N THR A 48 -8.87 -2.77 5.61
CA THR A 48 -7.68 -2.60 6.49
C THR A 48 -7.26 -1.13 6.58
N VAL A 49 -6.94 -0.67 7.79
CA VAL A 49 -6.37 0.67 8.05
C VAL A 49 -5.03 0.51 8.78
N ILE A 50 -3.98 1.16 8.26
CA ILE A 50 -2.64 1.19 8.87
C ILE A 50 -2.17 2.63 8.99
N GLY A 51 -1.90 3.05 10.23
CA GLY A 51 -1.45 4.41 10.54
C GLY A 51 -2.57 5.44 10.51
#